data_AF-A0A2T7A885-F1
#
_entry.id   AF-A0A2T7A885-F1
#
_cell.length_a   1.000
_cell.length_b   1.000
_cell.length_c   1.000
_cell.angle_alpha   90.00
_cell.angle_beta   90.00
_cell.angle_gamma   90.00
#
_symmetry.space_group_name_H-M   'P 1'
#
loop_
_entity.id
_entity.type
_entity.pdbx_description
1 polymer ?
#
loop_
_entity_poly.entity_id
_entity_poly.type
_entity_poly.pdbx_seq_one_letter_code
_entity_poly.pdbx_strand_id
1 'polypeptide(L)'
;MLSIRYSIAIFTVILYTLCAARAQTRGDKYLVGVGKADVTGPVVEVGMMGYAAPDQKGTGLRQRLFSRAFIVGDANRPNHCFVYVIADLHSGDTAIRNGVMEKLQALYGGLYTQSNVAIVGTHSHSGPGAWLNYLLPQVTTLGFDSQSYTAIVEGIVNSIQRAHESLTPGYLSLSKGLIHDANVNRSPYAYEANPKSERASYEGIGGQVDKEMTVLSFEDEHGKPMGLASKLVSCPRNLPIP
;
A
#
# COMPACT_ATOMS: atom_id res chain seq x y z
N MET A 1 15.92 -5.11 -63.91
CA MET A 1 16.66 -4.55 -62.76
C MET A 1 16.00 -3.34 -62.08
N LEU A 2 15.09 -2.59 -62.72
CA LEU A 2 14.42 -1.43 -62.11
C LEU A 2 13.32 -1.81 -61.07
N SER A 3 12.54 -2.86 -61.33
CA SER A 3 11.40 -3.28 -60.48
C SER A 3 11.77 -3.79 -59.07
N ILE A 4 12.97 -4.36 -58.90
CA ILE A 4 13.44 -4.89 -57.61
C ILE A 4 13.91 -3.77 -56.67
N ARG A 5 14.41 -2.64 -57.22
CA ARG A 5 14.87 -1.50 -56.41
C ARG A 5 13.72 -0.71 -55.77
N TYR A 6 12.55 -0.66 -56.41
CA TYR A 6 11.36 -0.01 -55.84
C TYR A 6 10.74 -0.81 -54.68
N SER A 7 10.77 -2.14 -54.76
CA SER A 7 10.18 -3.01 -53.73
C SER A 7 10.97 -2.97 -52.41
N ILE A 8 12.30 -2.84 -52.48
CA ILE A 8 13.15 -2.72 -51.28
C ILE A 8 12.98 -1.33 -50.64
N ALA A 9 12.84 -0.26 -51.44
CA ALA A 9 12.62 1.09 -50.91
C ALA A 9 11.26 1.23 -50.20
N ILE A 10 10.19 0.65 -50.76
CA ILE A 10 8.85 0.69 -50.15
C ILE A 10 8.79 -0.14 -48.87
N PHE A 11 9.46 -1.29 -48.81
CA PHE A 11 9.52 -2.13 -47.61
C PHE A 11 10.31 -1.46 -46.46
N THR A 12 11.35 -0.70 -46.79
CA THR A 12 12.16 0.03 -45.79
C THR A 12 11.40 1.25 -45.21
N VAL A 13 10.56 1.91 -46.01
CA VAL A 13 9.72 3.04 -45.55
C VAL A 13 8.56 2.59 -44.67
N ILE A 14 7.93 1.46 -45.00
CA ILE A 14 6.84 0.86 -44.19
C ILE A 14 7.38 0.35 -42.84
N LEU A 15 8.59 -0.22 -42.81
CA LEU A 15 9.21 -0.65 -41.54
C LEU A 15 9.60 0.54 -40.64
N TYR A 16 9.99 1.69 -41.22
CA TYR A 16 10.26 2.92 -40.45
C TYR A 16 8.98 3.59 -39.91
N THR A 17 7.85 3.48 -40.62
CA THR A 17 6.57 4.05 -40.19
C THR A 17 5.79 3.15 -39.21
N LEU A 18 6.02 1.84 -39.21
CA LEU A 18 5.47 0.92 -38.19
C LEU A 18 6.33 0.78 -36.92
N CYS A 19 7.64 1.09 -36.98
CA CYS A 19 8.48 1.19 -35.78
C CYS A 19 8.35 2.53 -35.03
N ALA A 20 7.60 3.50 -35.56
CA ALA A 20 6.88 4.46 -34.73
C ALA A 20 5.67 3.77 -34.07
N ALA A 21 5.90 2.58 -33.49
CA ALA A 21 5.05 2.04 -32.44
C ALA A 21 4.92 3.20 -31.46
N ARG A 22 3.69 3.70 -31.33
CA ARG A 22 3.30 4.77 -30.40
C ARG A 22 4.29 4.76 -29.25
N ALA A 23 5.18 5.74 -29.20
CA ALA A 23 5.71 6.15 -27.92
C ALA A 23 4.44 6.55 -27.19
N GLN A 24 3.85 5.60 -26.45
CA GLN A 24 2.82 5.88 -25.48
C GLN A 24 3.45 7.02 -24.71
N THR A 25 2.89 8.23 -24.83
CA THR A 25 3.36 9.36 -24.05
C THR A 25 3.28 8.87 -22.62
N ARG A 26 4.43 8.49 -22.06
CA ARG A 26 4.49 8.13 -20.65
C ARG A 26 3.95 9.37 -19.95
N GLY A 27 3.11 9.15 -18.94
CA GLY A 27 2.51 10.25 -18.19
C GLY A 27 3.58 11.17 -17.60
N ASP A 28 3.18 12.09 -16.73
CA ASP A 28 4.16 12.98 -16.10
C ASP A 28 5.29 12.19 -15.42
N LYS A 29 6.51 12.70 -15.56
CA LYS A 29 7.69 12.12 -14.92
C LYS A 29 7.71 12.57 -13.45
N TYR A 30 7.87 11.62 -12.55
CA TYR A 30 7.96 11.83 -11.11
C TYR A 30 9.30 11.35 -10.58
N LEU A 31 9.64 11.75 -9.36
CA LEU A 31 10.62 11.04 -8.56
C LEU A 31 9.87 9.94 -7.78
N VAL A 32 10.18 8.67 -8.01
CA VAL A 32 9.51 7.54 -7.36
C VAL A 32 10.50 6.73 -6.53
N GLY A 33 10.05 6.29 -5.35
CA GLY A 33 10.84 5.45 -4.46
C GLY A 33 9.96 4.38 -3.80
N VAL A 34 10.49 3.18 -3.64
CA VAL A 34 9.79 2.06 -3.00
C VAL A 34 10.69 1.38 -1.98
N GLY A 35 10.15 1.06 -0.81
CA GLY A 35 10.91 0.48 0.28
C GLY A 35 10.09 -0.52 1.07
N LYS A 36 10.76 -1.57 1.56
CA LYS A 36 10.14 -2.62 2.37
C LYS A 36 11.01 -2.90 3.57
N ALA A 37 10.42 -2.99 4.77
CA ALA A 37 11.12 -3.40 5.98
C ALA A 37 10.22 -4.21 6.92
N ASP A 38 10.84 -5.01 7.78
CA ASP A 38 10.15 -5.88 8.76
C ASP A 38 9.52 -5.03 9.88
N VAL A 39 8.27 -5.33 10.25
CA VAL A 39 7.54 -4.74 11.39
C VAL A 39 7.05 -5.82 12.36
N THR A 40 7.58 -7.04 12.26
CA THR A 40 7.18 -8.18 13.09
C THR A 40 7.61 -7.94 14.55
N GLY A 41 6.64 -7.75 15.43
CA GLY A 41 6.85 -7.70 16.88
C GLY A 41 7.06 -9.08 17.51
N PRO A 42 6.88 -9.21 18.83
CA PRO A 42 6.96 -10.48 19.54
C PRO A 42 5.96 -11.51 18.99
N VAL A 43 6.43 -12.73 18.73
CA VAL A 43 5.64 -13.78 18.07
C VAL A 43 5.05 -14.80 19.03
N VAL A 44 5.39 -14.70 20.32
CA VAL A 44 4.88 -15.57 21.40
C VAL A 44 4.37 -14.75 22.56
N GLU A 45 3.37 -15.27 23.25
CA GLU A 45 2.82 -14.80 24.55
C GLU A 45 2.19 -13.39 24.57
N VAL A 46 2.25 -12.65 23.46
CA VAL A 46 1.54 -11.37 23.28
C VAL A 46 0.18 -11.62 22.62
N GLY A 47 -0.86 -10.94 23.11
CA GLY A 47 -2.21 -11.00 22.53
C GLY A 47 -2.23 -10.49 21.09
N MET A 48 -2.90 -11.21 20.19
CA MET A 48 -3.06 -10.77 18.80
C MET A 48 -4.04 -9.60 18.70
N MET A 49 -3.82 -8.71 17.74
CA MET A 49 -4.69 -7.57 17.51
C MET A 49 -5.79 -7.88 16.49
N GLY A 50 -7.04 -7.55 16.83
CA GLY A 50 -8.16 -7.56 15.89
C GLY A 50 -9.43 -8.26 16.40
N TYR A 51 -9.32 -9.52 16.84
CA TYR A 51 -10.49 -10.30 17.28
C TYR A 51 -10.98 -9.99 18.70
N ALA A 52 -10.19 -9.23 19.47
CA ALA A 52 -10.49 -8.90 20.87
C ALA A 52 -10.73 -10.15 21.75
N ALA A 53 -9.99 -11.22 21.48
CA ALA A 53 -10.04 -12.49 22.21
C ALA A 53 -8.83 -12.59 23.18
N PRO A 54 -9.02 -12.52 24.50
CA PRO A 54 -7.92 -12.51 25.47
C PRO A 54 -7.04 -13.77 25.48
N ASP A 55 -7.60 -14.89 25.02
CA ASP A 55 -6.95 -16.19 24.87
C ASP A 55 -6.16 -16.32 23.55
N GLN A 56 -6.41 -15.44 22.57
CA GLN A 56 -5.69 -15.43 21.31
C GLN A 56 -4.29 -14.80 21.47
N LYS A 57 -3.33 -15.60 21.93
CA LYS A 57 -1.92 -15.21 22.05
C LYS A 57 -1.08 -15.77 20.91
N GLY A 58 -0.02 -15.05 20.56
CA GLY A 58 1.01 -15.56 19.66
C GLY A 58 1.63 -16.86 20.20
N THR A 59 1.82 -17.84 19.32
CA THR A 59 2.50 -19.12 19.61
C THR A 59 3.63 -19.42 18.63
N GLY A 60 3.96 -18.46 17.76
CA GLY A 60 4.95 -18.63 16.71
C GLY A 60 4.73 -17.70 15.52
N LEU A 61 5.44 -17.99 14.44
CA LEU A 61 5.46 -17.15 13.25
C LEU A 61 5.12 -17.98 12.00
N ARG A 62 4.00 -17.67 11.35
CA ARG A 62 3.69 -18.21 10.02
C ARG A 62 4.42 -17.46 8.92
N GLN A 63 4.38 -16.14 8.95
CA GLN A 63 5.05 -15.25 8.00
C GLN A 63 5.38 -13.92 8.68
N ARG A 64 6.47 -13.28 8.25
CA ARG A 64 6.85 -11.94 8.71
C ARG A 64 5.83 -10.90 8.23
N LEU A 65 5.69 -9.85 9.02
CA LEU A 65 4.89 -8.66 8.73
C LEU A 65 5.81 -7.57 8.19
N PHE A 66 5.35 -6.83 7.17
CA PHE A 66 6.19 -5.81 6.54
C PHE A 66 5.48 -4.44 6.46
N SER A 67 6.27 -3.39 6.62
CA SER A 67 5.95 -2.06 6.13
C SER A 67 6.45 -1.90 4.70
N ARG A 68 5.60 -1.36 3.83
CA ARG A 68 5.90 -1.02 2.43
C ARG A 68 5.64 0.46 2.22
N ALA A 69 6.69 1.23 1.96
CA ALA A 69 6.63 2.67 1.72
C ALA A 69 6.75 2.97 0.23
N PHE A 70 5.94 3.91 -0.23
CA PHE A 70 5.91 4.44 -1.59
C PHE A 70 6.08 5.94 -1.52
N ILE A 71 7.10 6.48 -2.17
CA ILE A 71 7.38 7.91 -2.24
C ILE A 71 7.10 8.38 -3.66
N VAL A 72 6.34 9.46 -3.79
CA VAL A 72 6.11 10.18 -5.04
C VAL A 72 6.51 11.63 -4.82
N GLY A 73 7.48 12.11 -5.59
CA GLY A 73 7.98 13.48 -5.56
C GLY A 73 7.82 14.18 -6.90
N ASP A 74 7.75 15.51 -6.85
CA ASP A 74 7.87 16.37 -8.02
C ASP A 74 9.30 16.26 -8.58
N ALA A 75 9.43 15.91 -9.86
CA ALA A 75 10.73 15.74 -10.53
C ALA A 75 11.58 17.02 -10.51
N ASN A 76 10.95 18.20 -10.42
CA ASN A 76 11.63 19.49 -10.38
C ASN A 76 11.77 20.06 -8.96
N ARG A 77 11.05 19.51 -7.98
CA ARG A 77 11.07 19.93 -6.58
C ARG A 77 11.12 18.70 -5.68
N PRO A 78 12.30 18.07 -5.49
CA PRO A 78 12.41 16.81 -4.76
C PRO A 78 11.96 16.91 -3.29
N ASN A 79 11.98 18.12 -2.71
CA ASN A 79 11.46 18.36 -1.35
C ASN A 79 9.92 18.39 -1.28
N HIS A 80 9.23 18.40 -2.43
CA HIS A 80 7.78 18.29 -2.52
C HIS A 80 7.43 16.85 -2.87
N CYS A 81 7.38 16.01 -1.83
CA CYS A 81 7.07 14.60 -1.95
C CYS A 81 5.94 14.19 -1.00
N PHE A 82 5.27 13.10 -1.35
CA PHE A 82 4.29 12.40 -0.55
C PHE A 82 4.78 10.99 -0.27
N VAL A 83 4.58 10.52 0.96
CA VAL A 83 4.92 9.17 1.42
C VAL A 83 3.64 8.44 1.80
N TYR A 84 3.40 7.31 1.16
CA TYR A 84 2.31 6.39 1.49
C TYR A 84 2.88 5.09 2.02
N VAL A 85 2.51 4.72 3.24
CA VAL A 85 2.97 3.49 3.90
C VAL A 85 1.81 2.53 4.06
N ILE A 86 1.99 1.30 3.58
CA ILE A 86 1.10 0.16 3.83
C ILE A 86 1.85 -0.82 4.73
N ALA A 87 1.40 -0.95 5.97
CA ALA A 87 1.99 -1.86 6.94
C ALA A 87 1.08 -3.05 7.22
N ASP A 88 1.65 -4.24 7.35
CA ASP A 88 0.93 -5.48 7.69
C ASP A 88 0.50 -5.49 9.17
N LEU A 89 -0.39 -4.55 9.53
CA LEU A 89 -0.89 -4.25 10.87
C LEU A 89 -2.43 -4.23 10.86
N HIS A 90 -3.02 -4.29 12.06
CA HIS A 90 -4.48 -4.18 12.21
C HIS A 90 -5.02 -2.78 11.86
N SER A 91 -4.29 -1.73 12.17
CA SER A 91 -4.75 -0.36 11.96
C SER A 91 -3.54 0.58 11.89
N GLY A 92 -3.80 1.83 11.49
CA GLY A 92 -2.95 2.93 11.94
C GLY A 92 -3.19 3.21 13.42
N ASP A 93 -2.30 3.99 14.03
CA ASP A 93 -2.41 4.42 15.41
C ASP A 93 -1.69 5.76 15.63
N THR A 94 -2.14 6.53 16.62
CA THR A 94 -1.60 7.85 16.92
C THR A 94 -0.21 7.76 17.54
N ALA A 95 0.03 6.82 18.46
CA ALA A 95 1.34 6.61 19.06
C ALA A 95 2.36 6.16 18.02
N ILE A 96 2.00 5.18 17.18
CA ILE A 96 2.85 4.74 16.06
C ILE A 96 3.16 5.91 15.12
N ARG A 97 2.14 6.68 14.72
CA ARG A 97 2.34 7.86 13.87
C ARG A 97 3.30 8.85 14.51
N ASN A 98 3.12 9.19 15.79
CA ASN A 98 3.97 10.15 16.48
C ASN A 98 5.43 9.67 16.56
N GLY A 99 5.67 8.41 16.94
CA GLY A 99 7.01 7.84 17.01
C GLY A 99 7.72 7.79 15.66
N VAL A 100 6.98 7.48 14.58
CA VAL A 100 7.51 7.54 13.22
C VAL A 100 7.86 8.98 12.85
N MET A 101 6.96 9.95 13.10
CA MET A 101 7.21 11.35 12.76
C MET A 101 8.40 11.95 13.52
N GLU A 102 8.57 11.60 14.80
CA GLU A 102 9.72 12.03 15.60
C GLU A 102 11.04 11.55 14.99
N LYS A 103 11.13 10.26 14.64
CA LYS A 103 12.32 9.70 14.00
C LYS A 103 12.57 10.28 12.61
N LEU A 104 11.52 10.48 11.80
CA LEU A 104 11.65 11.10 10.49
C LEU A 104 12.12 12.56 10.59
N GLN A 105 11.63 13.33 11.56
CA GLN A 105 12.08 14.70 11.81
C GLN A 105 13.56 14.74 12.20
N ALA A 106 14.03 13.78 13.00
CA ALA A 106 15.44 13.68 13.36
C ALA A 106 16.34 13.31 12.17
N LEU A 107 15.87 12.43 11.27
CA LEU A 107 16.64 11.94 10.12
C LEU A 107 16.64 12.91 8.92
N TYR A 108 15.50 13.55 8.66
CA TYR A 108 15.23 14.28 7.41
C TYR A 108 14.80 15.73 7.63
N GLY A 109 14.82 16.22 8.86
CA GLY A 109 14.33 17.55 9.20
C GLY A 109 12.86 17.73 8.77
N GLY A 110 12.56 18.84 8.10
CA GLY A 110 11.21 19.16 7.65
C GLY A 110 10.76 18.52 6.33
N LEU A 111 11.51 17.56 5.77
CA LEU A 111 11.14 16.93 4.50
C LEU A 111 9.87 16.08 4.62
N TYR A 112 9.79 15.28 5.68
CA TYR A 112 8.65 14.43 5.98
C TYR A 112 7.90 14.98 7.19
N THR A 113 6.67 15.40 6.95
CA THR A 113 5.83 16.09 7.91
C THR A 113 4.47 15.41 8.00
N GLN A 114 3.64 15.86 8.94
CA GLN A 114 2.31 15.30 9.10
C GLN A 114 1.41 15.51 7.87
N SER A 115 1.68 16.52 7.03
CA SER A 115 0.86 16.83 5.86
C SER A 115 1.16 15.94 4.65
N ASN A 116 2.33 15.29 4.60
CA ASN A 116 2.76 14.52 3.45
C ASN A 116 3.16 13.06 3.75
N VAL A 117 2.95 12.58 4.98
CA VAL A 117 3.13 11.17 5.36
C VAL A 117 1.80 10.55 5.77
N ALA A 118 1.39 9.51 5.04
CA ALA A 118 0.23 8.68 5.36
C ALA A 118 0.67 7.26 5.71
N ILE A 119 0.11 6.71 6.80
CA ILE A 119 0.39 5.35 7.27
C ILE A 119 -0.94 4.62 7.41
N VAL A 120 -1.07 3.49 6.72
CA VAL A 120 -2.26 2.63 6.78
C VAL A 120 -1.88 1.20 7.17
N GLY A 121 -2.73 0.56 7.97
CA GLY A 121 -2.65 -0.88 8.22
C GLY A 121 -3.44 -1.65 7.16
N THR A 122 -2.97 -2.83 6.77
CA THR A 122 -3.74 -3.75 5.91
C THR A 122 -4.99 -4.31 6.57
N HIS A 123 -5.13 -4.09 7.87
CA HIS A 123 -6.19 -4.60 8.71
C HIS A 123 -6.10 -6.10 9.02
N SER A 124 -4.89 -6.67 9.01
CA SER A 124 -4.64 -8.05 9.45
C SER A 124 -5.06 -8.28 10.91
N HIS A 125 -5.72 -9.41 11.17
CA HIS A 125 -6.12 -9.86 12.52
C HIS A 125 -5.16 -10.91 13.10
N SER A 126 -3.95 -11.02 12.54
CA SER A 126 -2.98 -12.09 12.88
C SER A 126 -1.58 -11.54 13.16
N GLY A 127 -1.49 -10.28 13.58
CA GLY A 127 -0.26 -9.67 14.07
C GLY A 127 -0.30 -9.48 15.60
N PRO A 128 0.87 -9.34 16.26
CA PRO A 128 0.92 -9.02 17.67
C PRO A 128 0.26 -7.65 17.94
N GLY A 129 -0.44 -7.55 19.06
CA GLY A 129 -1.04 -6.32 19.57
C GLY A 129 -0.14 -5.60 20.56
N ALA A 130 -0.72 -4.97 21.59
CA ALA A 130 0.00 -4.25 22.66
C ALA A 130 0.84 -3.04 22.22
N TRP A 131 0.52 -2.38 21.10
CA TRP A 131 1.23 -1.19 20.62
C TRP A 131 0.35 0.07 20.52
N LEU A 132 -0.95 -0.05 20.81
CA LEU A 132 -1.91 1.06 20.80
C LEU A 132 -1.83 1.86 22.11
N ASN A 133 -1.98 3.18 22.06
CA ASN A 133 -1.87 4.03 23.26
C ASN A 133 -3.16 4.17 24.08
N TYR A 134 -4.34 3.92 23.49
CA TYR A 134 -5.61 4.03 24.19
C TYR A 134 -5.92 2.77 25.01
N LEU A 135 -6.57 2.95 26.16
CA LEU A 135 -6.87 1.87 27.11
C LEU A 135 -7.77 0.77 26.50
N LEU A 136 -8.84 1.14 25.82
CA LEU A 136 -9.85 0.18 25.34
C LEU A 136 -9.26 -0.97 24.51
N PRO A 137 -8.44 -0.72 23.48
CA PRO A 137 -7.83 -1.81 22.70
C PRO A 137 -6.67 -2.54 23.41
N GLN A 138 -6.16 -2.01 24.52
CA GLN A 138 -5.14 -2.69 25.32
C GLN A 138 -5.71 -3.77 26.25
N VAL A 139 -7.01 -3.75 26.55
CA VAL A 139 -7.64 -4.67 27.51
C VAL A 139 -7.36 -6.14 27.14
N THR A 140 -7.49 -6.49 25.86
CA THR A 140 -7.30 -7.86 25.38
C THR A 140 -5.83 -8.24 25.18
N THR A 141 -4.93 -7.25 25.18
CA THR A 141 -3.48 -7.48 25.13
C THR A 141 -2.80 -7.31 26.48
N LEU A 142 -3.58 -7.09 27.55
CA LEU A 142 -3.12 -6.89 28.93
C LEU A 142 -2.17 -5.70 29.10
N GLY A 143 -2.34 -4.67 28.26
CA GLY A 143 -1.55 -3.44 28.30
C GLY A 143 -0.70 -3.21 27.06
N PHE A 144 0.41 -2.50 27.26
CA PHE A 144 1.36 -2.06 26.25
C PHE A 144 2.68 -2.82 26.37
N ASP A 145 3.22 -3.23 25.22
CA ASP A 145 4.51 -3.90 25.07
C ASP A 145 5.43 -3.04 24.19
N SER A 146 6.53 -2.59 24.77
CA SER A 146 7.47 -1.69 24.09
C SER A 146 8.17 -2.34 22.90
N GLN A 147 8.32 -3.66 22.89
CA GLN A 147 8.93 -4.38 21.77
C GLN A 147 8.03 -4.34 20.54
N SER A 148 6.72 -4.53 20.72
CA SER A 148 5.70 -4.44 19.68
C SER A 148 5.66 -3.04 19.08
N TYR A 149 5.62 -2.01 19.92
CA TYR A 149 5.69 -0.62 19.48
C TYR A 149 6.98 -0.30 18.70
N THR A 150 8.14 -0.69 19.26
CA THR A 150 9.45 -0.37 18.70
C THR A 150 9.64 -1.05 17.34
N ALA A 151 9.29 -2.34 17.23
CA ALA A 151 9.38 -3.07 15.97
C ALA A 151 8.56 -2.41 14.86
N ILE A 152 7.36 -1.92 15.18
CA ILE A 152 6.50 -1.24 14.20
C ILE A 152 7.09 0.12 13.81
N VAL A 153 7.43 0.97 14.79
CA VAL A 153 7.95 2.31 14.52
C VAL A 153 9.25 2.24 13.72
N GLU A 154 10.20 1.41 14.14
CA GLU A 154 11.48 1.27 13.44
C GLU A 154 11.32 0.62 12.08
N GLY A 155 10.47 -0.40 11.96
CA GLY A 155 10.18 -1.02 10.67
C GLY A 155 9.55 -0.06 9.66
N ILE A 156 8.63 0.79 10.10
CA ILE A 156 8.06 1.83 9.23
C ILE A 156 9.13 2.83 8.80
N VAL A 157 9.91 3.37 9.75
CA VAL A 157 11.00 4.32 9.45
C VAL A 157 12.00 3.70 8.47
N ASN A 158 12.44 2.46 8.72
CA ASN A 158 13.35 1.74 7.84
C ASN A 158 12.78 1.54 6.42
N SER A 159 11.48 1.28 6.29
CA SER A 159 10.85 1.16 4.96
C SER A 159 10.86 2.50 4.21
N ILE A 160 10.64 3.62 4.92
CA ILE A 160 10.71 4.97 4.33
C ILE A 160 12.15 5.32 3.96
N GLN A 161 13.14 5.00 4.80
CA GLN A 161 14.55 5.21 4.48
C GLN A 161 14.94 4.46 3.20
N ARG A 162 14.58 3.18 3.09
CA ARG A 162 14.83 2.37 1.88
C ARG A 162 14.12 2.95 0.65
N ALA A 163 12.88 3.44 0.82
CA ALA A 163 12.17 4.09 -0.27
C ALA A 163 12.86 5.39 -0.70
N HIS A 164 13.33 6.20 0.25
CA HIS A 164 14.07 7.42 0.00
C HIS A 164 15.40 7.16 -0.72
N GLU A 165 16.16 6.16 -0.27
CA GLU A 165 17.42 5.73 -0.90
C GLU A 165 17.21 5.16 -2.32
N SER A 166 16.01 4.66 -2.62
CA SER A 166 15.64 4.14 -3.95
C SER A 166 15.06 5.19 -4.90
N LEU A 167 15.01 6.47 -4.52
CA LEU A 167 14.41 7.53 -5.32
C LEU A 167 15.09 7.63 -6.69
N THR A 168 14.29 7.49 -7.74
CA THR A 168 14.74 7.56 -9.14
C THR A 168 13.67 8.24 -10.00
N PRO A 169 14.03 8.89 -11.11
CA PRO A 169 13.04 9.34 -12.07
C PRO A 169 12.24 8.15 -12.61
N GLY A 170 10.92 8.33 -12.71
CA GLY A 170 10.03 7.27 -13.16
C GLY A 170 8.61 7.73 -13.43
N TYR A 171 7.72 6.76 -13.58
CA TYR A 171 6.35 6.96 -14.03
C TYR A 171 5.37 6.20 -13.15
N LEU A 172 4.15 6.73 -13.08
CA LEU A 172 3.03 6.10 -12.40
C LEU A 172 1.97 5.68 -13.41
N SER A 173 1.34 4.53 -13.16
CA SER A 173 0.15 4.10 -13.92
C SER A 173 -0.97 3.69 -12.97
N LEU A 174 -2.20 4.08 -13.31
CA LEU A 174 -3.40 3.73 -12.54
C LEU A 174 -4.24 2.75 -13.34
N SER A 175 -4.57 1.61 -12.74
CA SER A 175 -5.44 0.60 -13.32
C SER A 175 -6.61 0.30 -12.40
N LYS A 176 -7.77 0.00 -12.98
CA LYS A 176 -8.98 -0.38 -12.27
C LYS A 176 -9.57 -1.64 -12.88
N GLY A 177 -10.15 -2.49 -12.04
CA GLY A 177 -10.82 -3.70 -12.49
C GLY A 177 -11.79 -4.23 -11.44
N LEU A 178 -12.83 -4.94 -11.89
CA LEU A 178 -13.78 -5.58 -10.99
C LEU A 178 -13.26 -6.96 -10.57
N ILE A 179 -13.20 -7.18 -9.26
CA ILE A 179 -12.83 -8.46 -8.66
C ILE A 179 -14.07 -9.08 -8.04
N HIS A 180 -14.42 -10.25 -8.56
CA HIS A 180 -15.56 -11.04 -8.08
C HIS A 180 -15.10 -12.05 -7.02
N ASP A 181 -16.02 -12.47 -6.15
CA ASP A 181 -15.83 -13.55 -5.17
C ASP A 181 -14.69 -13.37 -4.16
N ALA A 182 -14.23 -12.12 -3.95
CA ALA A 182 -13.17 -11.78 -3.00
C ALA A 182 -13.67 -11.26 -1.64
N ASN A 183 -14.95 -10.91 -1.55
CA ASN A 183 -15.55 -10.24 -0.40
C ASN A 183 -17.07 -10.45 -0.35
N VAL A 184 -17.64 -10.33 0.85
CA VAL A 184 -19.08 -10.37 1.12
C VAL A 184 -19.46 -9.26 2.10
N ASN A 185 -20.70 -8.79 2.02
CA ASN A 185 -21.24 -7.84 3.01
C ASN A 185 -21.69 -8.60 4.26
N ARG A 186 -21.04 -8.34 5.40
CA ARG A 186 -21.37 -8.96 6.70
C ARG A 186 -22.54 -8.29 7.43
N SER A 187 -23.15 -7.25 6.86
CA SER A 187 -24.26 -6.48 7.45
C SER A 187 -25.24 -5.98 6.37
N PRO A 188 -25.87 -6.89 5.60
CA PRO A 188 -26.71 -6.53 4.45
C PRO A 188 -27.92 -5.67 4.85
N TYR A 189 -28.57 -5.96 5.98
CA TYR A 189 -29.73 -5.18 6.45
C TYR A 189 -29.39 -3.72 6.76
N ALA A 190 -28.19 -3.46 7.27
CA ALA A 190 -27.72 -2.09 7.51
C ALA A 190 -27.49 -1.35 6.17
N TYR A 191 -26.96 -2.06 5.16
CA TYR A 191 -26.84 -1.50 3.82
C TYR A 191 -28.22 -1.20 3.21
N GLU A 192 -29.20 -2.07 3.37
CA GLU A 192 -30.56 -1.89 2.85
C GLU A 192 -31.31 -0.69 3.44
N ALA A 193 -30.93 -0.26 4.64
CA ALA A 193 -31.45 0.95 5.28
C ALA A 193 -30.99 2.25 4.59
N ASN A 194 -29.97 2.20 3.72
CA ASN A 194 -29.57 3.36 2.92
C ASN A 194 -30.63 3.73 1.88
N PRO A 195 -30.81 5.02 1.55
CA PRO A 195 -31.74 5.48 0.54
C PRO A 195 -31.65 4.70 -0.77
N LYS A 196 -32.80 4.32 -1.33
CA LYS A 196 -32.84 3.51 -2.56
C LYS A 196 -32.09 4.18 -3.73
N SER A 197 -32.19 5.51 -3.86
CA SER A 197 -31.49 6.29 -4.88
C SER A 197 -29.96 6.22 -4.74
N GLU A 198 -29.45 6.19 -3.51
CA GLU A 198 -28.02 6.02 -3.26
C GLU A 198 -27.57 4.61 -3.65
N ARG A 199 -28.27 3.57 -3.17
CA ARG A 199 -27.91 2.16 -3.46
C ARG A 199 -27.87 1.86 -4.96
N ALA A 200 -28.79 2.43 -5.74
CA ALA A 200 -28.82 2.28 -7.19
C ALA A 200 -27.53 2.75 -7.88
N SER A 201 -26.83 3.75 -7.30
CA SER A 201 -25.56 4.27 -7.82
C SER A 201 -24.40 3.27 -7.73
N TYR A 202 -24.51 2.23 -6.90
CA TYR A 202 -23.45 1.25 -6.66
C TYR A 202 -23.66 -0.08 -7.40
N GLU A 203 -24.82 -0.31 -8.01
CA GLU A 203 -25.16 -1.59 -8.67
C GLU A 203 -24.14 -1.98 -9.74
N GLY A 204 -23.63 -1.02 -10.51
CA GLY A 204 -22.64 -1.24 -11.58
C GLY A 204 -21.22 -1.60 -11.09
N ILE A 205 -20.89 -1.35 -9.82
CA ILE A 205 -19.55 -1.60 -9.25
C ILE A 205 -19.55 -2.64 -8.12
N GLY A 206 -20.67 -3.36 -7.95
CA GLY A 206 -20.78 -4.50 -7.03
C GLY A 206 -21.91 -4.41 -6.00
N GLY A 207 -22.71 -3.35 -6.01
CA GLY A 207 -23.92 -3.19 -5.21
C GLY A 207 -23.62 -3.09 -3.72
N GLN A 208 -23.97 -4.13 -2.95
CA GLN A 208 -23.75 -4.17 -1.50
C GLN A 208 -22.27 -4.34 -1.10
N VAL A 209 -21.40 -4.56 -2.09
CA VAL A 209 -19.98 -4.86 -1.92
C VAL A 209 -19.19 -4.10 -2.97
N ASP A 210 -18.15 -3.36 -2.57
CA ASP A 210 -17.25 -2.71 -3.52
C ASP A 210 -16.32 -3.76 -4.15
N LYS A 211 -16.50 -3.97 -5.46
CA LYS A 211 -15.71 -4.93 -6.25
C LYS A 211 -14.59 -4.26 -7.03
N GLU A 212 -14.50 -2.93 -7.05
CA GLU A 212 -13.46 -2.24 -7.81
C GLU A 212 -12.12 -2.32 -7.08
N MET A 213 -11.17 -3.04 -7.66
CA MET A 213 -9.77 -2.93 -7.29
C MET A 213 -9.14 -1.78 -8.05
N THR A 214 -8.45 -0.90 -7.34
CA THR A 214 -7.58 0.13 -7.93
C THR A 214 -6.13 -0.22 -7.66
N VAL A 215 -5.27 -0.17 -8.69
CA VAL A 215 -3.83 -0.46 -8.60
C VAL A 215 -3.04 0.74 -9.12
N LEU A 216 -2.11 1.23 -8.29
CA LEU A 216 -1.11 2.20 -8.67
C LEU A 216 0.23 1.49 -8.86
N SER A 217 0.79 1.58 -10.07
CA SER A 217 2.07 0.96 -10.42
C SER A 217 3.18 2.00 -10.51
N PHE A 218 4.37 1.58 -10.10
CA PHE A 218 5.59 2.38 -10.08
C PHE A 218 6.61 1.74 -11.01
N GLU A 219 7.12 2.50 -11.97
CA GLU A 219 8.16 2.09 -12.90
C GLU A 219 9.27 3.14 -12.94
N ASP A 220 10.52 2.71 -13.11
CA ASP A 220 11.62 3.63 -13.33
C ASP A 220 11.57 4.24 -14.75
N GLU A 221 12.47 5.18 -15.04
CA GLU A 221 12.46 5.85 -16.34
C GLU A 221 12.80 4.94 -17.53
N HIS A 222 13.35 3.75 -17.28
CA HIS A 222 13.61 2.73 -18.30
C HIS A 222 12.43 1.76 -18.46
N GLY A 223 11.39 1.87 -17.63
CA GLY A 223 10.21 0.99 -17.64
C GLY A 223 10.40 -0.29 -16.83
N LYS A 224 11.39 -0.35 -15.93
CA LYS A 224 11.53 -1.46 -15.00
C LYS A 224 10.49 -1.33 -13.88
N PRO A 225 9.69 -2.37 -13.60
CA PRO A 225 8.76 -2.37 -12.48
C PRO A 225 9.49 -2.21 -11.14
N MET A 226 9.03 -1.26 -10.33
CA MET A 226 9.54 -1.02 -8.97
C MET A 226 8.58 -1.57 -7.91
N GLY A 227 7.27 -1.37 -8.09
CA GLY A 227 6.28 -1.79 -7.12
C GLY A 227 4.83 -1.50 -7.54
N LEU A 228 3.91 -2.04 -6.74
CA LEU A 228 2.46 -1.91 -6.94
C LEU A 228 1.82 -1.64 -5.58
N ALA A 229 0.89 -0.68 -5.52
CA ALA A 229 -0.01 -0.48 -4.39
C ALA A 229 -1.43 -0.77 -4.87
N SER A 230 -2.15 -1.66 -4.17
CA SER A 230 -3.52 -2.05 -4.54
C SER A 230 -4.50 -1.72 -3.42
N LYS A 231 -5.68 -1.25 -3.80
CA LYS A 231 -6.84 -1.02 -2.93
C LYS A 231 -7.96 -1.92 -3.39
N LEU A 232 -8.39 -2.83 -2.51
CA LEU A 232 -9.61 -3.62 -2.63
C LEU A 232 -10.28 -3.67 -1.26
N VAL A 233 -11.61 -3.56 -1.21
CA VAL A 233 -12.35 -3.58 0.05
C VAL A 233 -12.55 -5.02 0.51
N SER A 234 -11.70 -5.53 1.39
CA SER A 234 -11.91 -6.82 2.06
C SER A 234 -11.26 -6.82 3.43
N CYS A 235 -11.87 -7.54 4.38
CA CYS A 235 -11.34 -7.67 5.73
C CYS A 235 -10.49 -8.95 5.80
N PRO A 236 -9.16 -8.88 6.02
CA PRO A 236 -8.28 -10.04 5.97
C PRO A 236 -8.40 -10.89 7.25
N ARG A 237 -9.47 -11.70 7.33
CA ARG A 237 -9.80 -12.62 8.44
C ARG A 237 -9.72 -14.09 8.05
N ASN A 238 -8.89 -14.41 7.05
CA ASN A 238 -8.80 -15.78 6.51
C ASN A 238 -8.06 -16.75 7.46
N LEU A 239 -7.46 -16.25 8.54
CA LEU A 239 -6.91 -17.05 9.62
C LEU A 239 -7.87 -16.96 10.81
N PRO A 240 -8.58 -18.06 11.15
CA PRO A 240 -9.49 -18.08 12.28
C PRO A 240 -8.71 -18.00 13.60
N ILE A 241 -9.44 -17.67 14.67
CA ILE A 241 -8.97 -17.89 16.04
C ILE A 241 -8.77 -19.42 16.19
N PRO A 242 -7.59 -19.88 16.67
CA PRO A 242 -7.37 -21.30 16.97
C PRO A 242 -8.39 -21.87 17.95
#